data_AF-A0A2D5V6A2-F1
#
_entry.id   AF-A0A2D5V6A2-F1
#
_cell.length_a   1.000
_cell.length_b   1.000
_cell.length_c   1.000
_cell.angle_alpha   90.00
_cell.angle_beta   90.00
_cell.angle_gamma   90.00
#
_symmetry.space_group_name_H-M   'P 1'
#
loop_
_entity.id
_entity.type
_entity.pdbx_description
1 polymer ?
#
loop_
_entity_poly.entity_id
_entity_poly.type
_entity_poly.pdbx_seq_one_letter_code
_entity_poly.pdbx_strand_id
1 'polypeptide(L)'
;MIKLLKKIDIEFYLILFLLSGMFKNLLFSIYGNNIKIPLTIIFGILLILMIYIKDIFKLKRLKEEYKSFIFLLIFFVWSLFSISYSSSENYVWYKLLGLGTNFLAFFGVLIMKEISLKRFTKYFSYFTYFFSLIFFVINPNSISKNFIFHEYFNEIYIQGWYLVLGQFLIVNMLLIFSFSEKKKIIYNLLISLNIICLLGGRFPIVLALLVFFIISIYLIQKKYLTKKLLMQFFKSLTIIILINSVLNLSSKTYRSLLLRSVYRFEVLSSSFNDLNFINDQENYQESLNQENNSFNKRLEYLLFSKTKIFENKSSLILGYGLGSFSNEYDQTDRRLYPHNIIIEIVFELGLIGLLLALAFLISNSSSYKGFFTNLALLAALTLLINSMKSSSIVDLRLLFALLAISIFHFNKLTLQN
;
A
#
# COMPACT_ATOMS: atom_id res chain seq x y z
N MET A 1 24.19 -14.05 21.64
CA MET A 1 22.96 -13.63 20.94
C MET A 1 22.77 -12.10 20.88
N ILE A 2 22.72 -11.37 22.01
CA ILE A 2 22.47 -9.90 22.03
C ILE A 2 23.47 -9.09 21.18
N LYS A 3 24.76 -9.44 21.20
CA LYS A 3 25.78 -8.79 20.35
C LYS A 3 25.50 -8.95 18.84
N LEU A 4 24.89 -10.06 18.41
CA LEU A 4 24.51 -10.29 17.02
C LEU A 4 23.30 -9.42 16.64
N LEU A 5 22.28 -9.37 17.51
CA LEU A 5 21.06 -8.57 17.30
C LEU A 5 21.37 -7.07 17.21
N LYS A 6 22.35 -6.58 17.98
CA LYS A 6 22.81 -5.18 17.88
C LYS A 6 23.43 -4.84 16.52
N LYS A 7 23.97 -5.81 15.77
CA LYS A 7 24.55 -5.58 14.43
C LYS A 7 23.51 -5.39 13.33
N ILE A 8 22.30 -5.95 13.48
CA ILE A 8 21.25 -5.86 12.46
C ILE A 8 20.55 -4.51 12.60
N ASP A 9 20.44 -3.73 11.53
CA ASP A 9 19.82 -2.41 11.51
C ASP A 9 18.35 -2.41 11.98
N ILE A 10 17.90 -1.34 12.67
CA ILE A 10 16.50 -1.30 13.17
C ILE A 10 15.50 -1.24 12.02
N GLU A 11 15.91 -0.61 10.92
CA GLU A 11 15.13 -0.49 9.69
C GLU A 11 14.79 -1.86 9.10
N PHE A 12 15.65 -2.86 9.27
CA PHE A 12 15.36 -4.22 8.83
C PHE A 12 14.15 -4.81 9.58
N TYR A 13 14.10 -4.67 10.91
CA TYR A 13 12.97 -5.12 11.73
C TYR A 13 11.69 -4.35 11.41
N LEU A 14 11.81 -3.05 11.14
CA LEU A 14 10.68 -2.25 10.69
C LEU A 14 10.13 -2.79 9.36
N ILE A 15 10.98 -3.12 8.38
CA ILE A 15 10.53 -3.70 7.11
C ILE A 15 9.90 -5.08 7.30
N LEU A 16 10.45 -5.94 8.16
CA LEU A 16 9.81 -7.22 8.50
C LEU A 16 8.41 -7.02 9.05
N PHE A 17 8.23 -6.07 9.96
CA PHE A 17 6.91 -5.73 10.50
C PHE A 17 5.96 -5.19 9.42
N LEU A 18 6.40 -4.25 8.60
CA LEU A 18 5.56 -3.63 7.56
C LEU A 18 5.15 -4.62 6.46
N LEU A 19 6.04 -5.55 6.10
CA LEU A 19 5.81 -6.56 5.07
C LEU A 19 5.33 -7.90 5.63
N SER A 20 5.00 -7.98 6.93
CA SER A 20 4.59 -9.24 7.59
C SER A 20 3.41 -9.94 6.90
N GLY A 21 2.51 -9.18 6.27
CA GLY A 21 1.37 -9.72 5.53
C GLY A 21 1.80 -10.54 4.31
N MET A 22 2.88 -10.13 3.64
CA MET A 22 3.45 -10.87 2.51
C MET A 22 4.11 -12.17 2.97
N PHE A 23 4.87 -12.12 4.06
CA PHE A 23 5.44 -13.33 4.66
C PHE A 23 4.34 -14.31 5.11
N LYS A 24 3.29 -13.82 5.76
CA LYS A 24 2.14 -14.64 6.17
C LYS A 24 1.48 -15.32 4.98
N ASN A 25 1.18 -14.56 3.93
CA ASN A 25 0.55 -15.10 2.73
C ASN A 25 1.47 -16.10 2.01
N LEU A 26 2.79 -15.92 2.04
CA LEU A 26 3.75 -16.86 1.48
C LEU A 26 3.80 -18.18 2.28
N LEU A 27 3.77 -18.11 3.60
CA LEU A 27 3.69 -19.31 4.42
C LEU A 27 2.38 -20.05 4.22
N PHE A 28 1.26 -19.32 4.07
CA PHE A 28 -0.05 -19.91 3.84
C PHE A 28 -0.15 -20.54 2.45
N SER A 29 0.51 -19.97 1.44
CA SER A 29 0.56 -20.60 0.12
C SER A 29 1.30 -21.94 0.17
N ILE A 30 2.36 -22.07 0.97
CA ILE A 30 3.16 -23.32 1.09
C ILE A 30 2.50 -24.36 2.00
N TYR A 31 2.02 -23.95 3.18
CA TYR A 31 1.60 -24.88 4.23
C TYR A 31 0.07 -24.92 4.44
N GLY A 32 -0.68 -24.15 3.66
CA GLY A 32 -2.12 -23.98 3.85
C GLY A 32 -2.47 -23.32 5.19
N ASN A 33 -3.71 -23.56 5.65
CA ASN A 33 -4.22 -23.02 6.91
C ASN A 33 -3.68 -23.73 8.17
N ASN A 34 -2.76 -24.68 8.03
CA ASN A 34 -2.23 -25.48 9.14
C ASN A 34 -1.36 -24.63 10.09
N ILE A 35 -0.80 -23.52 9.60
CA ILE A 35 0.07 -22.64 10.38
C ILE A 35 -0.71 -21.38 10.78
N LYS A 36 -1.20 -21.30 12.03
CA LYS A 36 -1.86 -20.10 12.56
C LYS A 36 -0.88 -19.15 13.26
N ILE A 37 0.27 -18.86 12.65
CA ILE A 37 1.29 -17.99 13.26
C ILE A 37 0.93 -16.51 13.02
N PRO A 38 0.74 -15.68 14.07
CA PRO A 38 0.43 -14.27 13.92
C PRO A 38 1.70 -13.45 13.64
N LEU A 39 2.32 -13.66 12.46
CA LEU A 39 3.60 -13.04 12.09
C LEU A 39 3.65 -11.52 12.26
N THR A 40 2.53 -10.83 12.03
CA THR A 40 2.45 -9.38 12.26
C THR A 40 2.70 -9.00 13.72
N ILE A 41 2.12 -9.74 14.66
CA ILE A 41 2.30 -9.50 16.10
C ILE A 41 3.74 -9.86 16.48
N ILE A 42 4.26 -11.00 15.99
CA ILE A 42 5.64 -11.43 16.26
C ILE A 42 6.65 -10.38 15.79
N PHE A 43 6.54 -9.93 14.54
CA PHE A 43 7.45 -8.90 14.02
C PHE A 43 7.23 -7.53 14.69
N GLY A 44 6.01 -7.21 15.13
CA GLY A 44 5.73 -6.00 15.91
C GLY A 44 6.39 -6.01 17.29
N ILE A 45 6.29 -7.13 18.01
CA ILE A 45 6.97 -7.33 19.31
C ILE A 45 8.48 -7.27 19.12
N LEU A 46 9.01 -7.94 18.10
CA LEU A 46 10.43 -7.89 17.78
C LEU A 46 10.90 -6.47 17.49
N LEU A 47 10.11 -5.66 16.76
CA LEU A 47 10.42 -4.26 16.53
C LEU A 47 10.57 -3.48 17.84
N ILE A 48 9.58 -3.56 18.73
CA ILE A 48 9.60 -2.87 20.04
C ILE A 48 10.80 -3.33 20.88
N LEU A 49 11.02 -4.64 20.96
CA LEU A 49 12.12 -5.23 21.72
C LEU A 49 13.47 -4.76 21.19
N MET A 50 13.63 -4.64 19.86
CA MET A 50 14.88 -4.11 19.28
C MET A 50 15.08 -2.62 19.51
N ILE A 51 14.01 -1.82 19.56
CA ILE A 51 14.10 -0.41 19.96
C ILE A 51 14.67 -0.30 21.38
N TYR A 52 14.21 -1.15 22.29
CA TYR A 52 14.66 -1.19 23.68
C TYR A 52 16.11 -1.72 23.80
N ILE A 53 16.43 -2.88 23.22
CA ILE A 53 17.77 -3.50 23.31
C ILE A 53 18.87 -2.60 22.75
N LYS A 54 18.56 -1.81 21.73
CA LYS A 54 19.52 -0.90 21.10
C LYS A 54 19.62 0.45 21.79
N ASP A 55 18.79 0.73 22.79
CA ASP A 55 18.72 2.01 23.48
C ASP A 55 18.58 3.20 22.52
N ILE A 56 17.75 3.01 21.49
CA ILE A 56 17.43 4.02 20.48
C ILE A 56 16.08 4.67 20.77
N PHE A 57 15.63 4.68 22.02
CA PHE A 57 14.37 5.30 22.39
C PHE A 57 14.56 6.79 22.68
N LYS A 58 13.71 7.66 22.11
CA LYS A 58 13.76 9.11 22.37
C LYS A 58 12.37 9.74 22.42
N LEU A 59 11.90 10.03 23.63
CA LEU A 59 10.62 10.70 23.87
C LEU A 59 10.54 12.15 23.41
N LYS A 60 11.69 12.83 23.18
CA LYS A 60 11.69 14.24 22.78
C LYS A 60 10.84 14.49 21.53
N ARG A 61 10.93 13.63 20.51
CA ARG A 61 10.14 13.80 19.28
C ARG A 61 8.64 13.60 19.52
N LEU A 62 8.28 12.68 20.40
CA LEU A 62 6.88 12.48 20.79
C LEU A 62 6.31 13.74 21.48
N LYS A 63 7.14 14.48 22.23
CA LYS A 63 6.75 15.79 22.79
C LYS A 63 6.62 16.88 21.72
N GLU A 64 7.48 16.88 20.70
CA GLU A 64 7.42 17.85 19.59
C GLU A 64 6.19 17.62 18.70
N GLU A 65 5.86 16.36 18.43
CA GLU A 65 4.79 15.94 17.51
C GLU A 65 3.55 15.40 18.26
N TYR A 66 3.35 15.87 19.49
CA TYR A 66 2.34 15.34 20.41
C TYR A 66 0.92 15.45 19.84
N LYS A 67 0.62 16.48 19.03
CA LYS A 67 -0.71 16.67 18.42
C LYS A 67 -1.09 15.50 17.51
N SER A 68 -0.19 15.09 16.62
CA SER A 68 -0.41 13.96 15.70
C SER A 68 -0.57 12.66 16.47
N PHE A 69 0.23 12.46 17.51
CA PHE A 69 0.07 11.31 18.39
C PHE A 69 -1.28 11.30 19.11
N ILE A 70 -1.71 12.44 19.69
CA ILE A 70 -2.97 12.57 20.41
C ILE A 70 -4.17 12.33 19.48
N PHE A 71 -4.21 12.94 18.30
CA PHE A 71 -5.34 12.71 17.37
C PHE A 71 -5.42 11.26 16.92
N LEU A 72 -4.28 10.61 16.66
CA LEU A 72 -4.28 9.18 16.35
C LEU A 72 -4.75 8.33 17.54
N LEU A 73 -4.34 8.67 18.76
CA LEU A 73 -4.79 7.99 19.98
C LEU A 73 -6.30 8.15 20.19
N ILE A 74 -6.82 9.37 20.05
CA ILE A 74 -8.27 9.65 20.17
C ILE A 74 -9.03 8.91 19.06
N PHE A 75 -8.50 8.87 17.83
CA PHE A 75 -9.09 8.07 16.75
C PHE A 75 -9.17 6.58 17.11
N PHE A 76 -8.13 6.04 17.73
CA PHE A 76 -8.12 4.64 18.19
C PHE A 76 -9.10 4.40 19.35
N VAL A 77 -9.17 5.31 20.32
CA VAL A 77 -10.15 5.26 21.43
C VAL A 77 -11.58 5.35 20.88
N TRP A 78 -11.82 6.20 19.89
CA TRP A 78 -13.12 6.29 19.20
C TRP A 78 -13.47 4.97 18.50
N SER A 79 -12.48 4.33 17.86
CA SER A 79 -12.66 3.03 17.22
C SER A 79 -12.92 1.90 18.22
N LEU A 80 -12.39 1.99 19.45
CA LEU A 80 -12.73 1.08 20.55
C LEU A 80 -14.14 1.32 21.07
N PHE A 81 -14.52 2.58 21.25
CA PHE A 81 -15.87 2.94 21.68
C PHE A 81 -16.92 2.46 20.68
N SER A 82 -16.63 2.52 19.38
CA SER A 82 -17.55 2.12 18.33
C SER A 82 -17.87 0.62 18.27
N ILE A 83 -17.13 -0.20 19.01
CA ILE A 83 -17.43 -1.63 19.20
C ILE A 83 -18.76 -1.80 19.95
N SER A 84 -19.06 -0.91 20.90
CA SER A 84 -20.27 -1.01 21.74
C SER A 84 -21.57 -0.92 20.95
N TYR A 85 -21.54 -0.35 19.75
CA TYR A 85 -22.69 -0.21 18.85
C TYR A 85 -22.43 -0.81 17.46
N SER A 86 -21.38 -1.63 17.31
CA SER A 86 -21.12 -2.36 16.06
C SER A 86 -22.05 -3.57 15.96
N SER A 87 -22.57 -3.82 14.75
CA SER A 87 -23.34 -5.02 14.46
C SER A 87 -22.46 -6.25 14.17
N SER A 88 -21.13 -6.08 14.02
CA SER A 88 -20.18 -7.18 13.80
C SER A 88 -19.73 -7.80 15.13
N GLU A 89 -19.85 -9.13 15.25
CA GLU A 89 -19.48 -9.86 16.47
C GLU A 89 -17.98 -10.24 16.49
N ASN A 90 -17.47 -10.77 15.38
CA ASN A 90 -16.13 -11.34 15.24
C ASN A 90 -15.20 -10.47 14.40
N TYR A 91 -15.67 -9.94 13.26
CA TYR A 91 -14.81 -9.18 12.35
C TYR A 91 -14.34 -7.86 12.96
N VAL A 92 -15.11 -7.27 13.88
CA VAL A 92 -14.74 -6.09 14.67
C VAL A 92 -13.38 -6.27 15.37
N TRP A 93 -13.12 -7.43 15.97
CA TRP A 93 -11.87 -7.72 16.68
C TRP A 93 -10.69 -7.85 15.72
N TYR A 94 -10.91 -8.48 14.56
CA TYR A 94 -9.90 -8.54 13.51
C TYR A 94 -9.55 -7.12 13.03
N LYS A 95 -10.56 -6.26 12.85
CA LYS A 95 -10.32 -4.87 12.45
C LYS A 95 -9.58 -4.06 13.50
N LEU A 96 -9.98 -4.19 14.76
CA LEU A 96 -9.33 -3.51 15.87
C LEU A 96 -7.86 -3.89 15.98
N LEU A 97 -7.53 -5.18 15.88
CA LEU A 97 -6.14 -5.65 15.85
C LEU A 97 -5.38 -5.07 14.65
N GLY A 98 -6.01 -5.04 13.47
CA GLY A 98 -5.47 -4.39 12.28
C GLY A 98 -5.16 -2.91 12.49
N LEU A 99 -6.09 -2.16 13.07
CA LEU A 99 -5.88 -0.76 13.46
C LEU A 99 -4.75 -0.60 14.48
N GLY A 100 -4.67 -1.49 15.47
CA GLY A 100 -3.58 -1.50 16.44
C GLY A 100 -2.21 -1.64 15.79
N THR A 101 -2.12 -2.40 14.68
CA THR A 101 -0.86 -2.51 13.93
C THR A 101 -0.52 -1.24 13.14
N ASN A 102 -1.50 -0.45 12.69
CA ASN A 102 -1.24 0.88 12.12
C ASN A 102 -0.74 1.86 13.18
N PHE A 103 -1.36 1.83 14.37
CA PHE A 103 -0.91 2.62 15.52
C PHE A 103 0.55 2.29 15.85
N LEU A 104 0.89 0.99 15.93
CA LEU A 104 2.26 0.55 16.15
C LEU A 104 3.22 0.98 15.03
N ALA A 105 2.78 0.97 13.76
CA ALA A 105 3.60 1.42 12.64
C ALA A 105 3.95 2.91 12.74
N PHE A 106 3.02 3.76 13.17
CA PHE A 106 3.27 5.19 13.38
C PHE A 106 4.08 5.44 14.66
N PHE A 107 3.60 4.94 15.80
CA PHE A 107 4.22 5.15 17.11
C PHE A 107 5.61 4.53 17.20
N GLY A 108 5.77 3.31 16.70
CA GLY A 108 7.05 2.58 16.71
C GLY A 108 8.15 3.34 15.98
N VAL A 109 7.82 4.04 14.90
CA VAL A 109 8.77 4.92 14.18
C VAL A 109 9.04 6.18 15.00
N LEU A 110 8.01 6.86 15.53
CA LEU A 110 8.19 8.12 16.27
C LEU A 110 9.12 8.00 17.49
N ILE A 111 9.06 6.88 18.21
CA ILE A 111 9.88 6.65 19.40
C ILE A 111 11.34 6.34 19.09
N MET A 112 11.69 6.02 17.84
CA MET A 112 13.08 5.78 17.45
C MET A 112 13.89 7.09 17.46
N LYS A 113 15.09 7.07 18.02
CA LYS A 113 16.00 8.22 18.08
C LYS A 113 16.36 8.70 16.68
N GLU A 114 16.79 7.76 15.85
CA GLU A 114 17.25 7.99 14.48
C GLU A 114 16.76 6.88 13.56
N ILE A 115 16.38 7.26 12.34
CA ILE A 115 16.05 6.35 11.26
C ILE A 115 16.85 6.79 10.04
N SER A 116 17.61 5.85 9.50
CA SER A 116 18.36 6.03 8.27
C SER A 116 17.49 5.64 7.09
N LEU A 117 16.90 6.66 6.46
CA LEU A 117 16.10 6.51 5.24
C LEU A 117 16.81 5.70 4.15
N LYS A 118 18.13 5.88 3.96
CA LYS A 118 18.90 5.09 2.99
C LYS A 118 18.88 3.59 3.28
N ARG A 119 18.92 3.19 4.56
CA ARG A 119 18.87 1.79 5.00
C ARG A 119 17.45 1.23 4.85
N PHE A 120 16.46 2.01 5.30
CA PHE A 120 15.04 1.70 5.10
C PHE A 120 14.72 1.44 3.62
N THR A 121 15.07 2.36 2.73
CA THR A 121 14.89 2.21 1.28
C THR A 121 15.58 0.95 0.77
N LYS A 122 16.85 0.71 1.14
CA LYS A 122 17.59 -0.47 0.68
C LYS A 122 16.87 -1.77 1.04
N TYR A 123 16.43 -1.93 2.29
CA TYR A 123 15.71 -3.13 2.72
C TYR A 123 14.32 -3.23 2.08
N PHE A 124 13.59 -2.12 2.00
CA PHE A 124 12.27 -2.08 1.35
C PHE A 124 12.37 -2.47 -0.13
N SER A 125 13.33 -1.91 -0.87
CA SER A 125 13.59 -2.28 -2.27
C SER A 125 13.91 -3.75 -2.42
N TYR A 126 14.82 -4.27 -1.58
CA TYR A 126 15.22 -5.68 -1.61
C TYR A 126 14.01 -6.61 -1.45
N PHE A 127 13.21 -6.41 -0.39
CA PHE A 127 12.05 -7.26 -0.15
C PHE A 127 10.95 -7.07 -1.21
N THR A 128 10.73 -5.86 -1.71
CA THR A 128 9.72 -5.61 -2.74
C THR A 128 10.08 -6.33 -4.05
N TYR A 129 11.35 -6.28 -4.48
CA TYR A 129 11.79 -7.03 -5.66
C TYR A 129 11.80 -8.53 -5.41
N PHE A 130 12.23 -8.98 -4.22
CA PHE A 130 12.18 -10.39 -3.83
C PHE A 130 10.75 -10.97 -3.92
N PHE A 131 9.78 -10.30 -3.30
CA PHE A 131 8.38 -10.74 -3.35
C PHE A 131 7.78 -10.64 -4.76
N SER A 132 8.21 -9.65 -5.56
CA SER A 132 7.78 -9.53 -6.96
C SER A 132 8.29 -10.69 -7.81
N LEU A 133 9.54 -11.11 -7.61
CA LEU A 133 10.11 -12.27 -8.29
C LEU A 133 9.40 -13.56 -7.85
N ILE A 134 9.20 -13.74 -6.54
CA ILE A 134 8.44 -14.87 -5.99
C ILE A 134 7.02 -14.91 -6.57
N PHE A 135 6.36 -13.77 -6.70
CA PHE A 135 5.01 -13.72 -7.27
C PHE A 135 4.96 -14.28 -8.70
N PHE A 136 5.94 -13.97 -9.55
CA PHE A 136 6.04 -14.54 -10.90
C PHE A 136 6.48 -16.01 -10.95
N VAL A 137 7.02 -16.53 -9.85
CA VAL A 137 7.36 -17.96 -9.70
C VAL A 137 6.19 -18.76 -9.16
N ILE A 138 5.29 -18.15 -8.38
CA ILE A 138 4.20 -18.88 -7.73
C ILE A 138 2.86 -18.74 -8.47
N ASN A 139 2.60 -17.61 -9.14
CA ASN A 139 1.30 -17.36 -9.74
C ASN A 139 1.09 -18.23 -11.01
N PRO A 140 -0.02 -19.01 -11.11
CA PRO A 140 -0.30 -19.89 -12.27
C PRO A 140 -0.39 -19.16 -13.60
N ASN A 141 -0.85 -17.91 -13.53
CA ASN A 141 -1.08 -17.06 -14.67
C ASN A 141 0.20 -16.30 -15.02
N SER A 142 1.32 -16.67 -14.40
CA SER A 142 2.64 -16.13 -14.64
C SER A 142 3.60 -17.23 -15.11
N ILE A 143 4.86 -16.84 -15.34
CA ILE A 143 5.90 -17.59 -16.06
C ILE A 143 5.99 -19.07 -15.66
N SER A 144 5.58 -19.41 -14.44
CA SER A 144 5.81 -20.69 -13.81
C SER A 144 4.78 -21.80 -13.98
N LYS A 145 3.74 -21.65 -14.82
CA LYS A 145 2.66 -22.67 -14.97
C LYS A 145 3.18 -24.11 -15.20
N ASN A 146 4.38 -24.27 -15.77
CA ASN A 146 4.99 -25.57 -16.05
C ASN A 146 6.08 -25.99 -15.04
N PHE A 147 6.28 -25.26 -13.95
CA PHE A 147 7.27 -25.63 -12.93
C PHE A 147 6.65 -26.63 -11.95
N ILE A 148 7.39 -27.69 -11.65
CA ILE A 148 7.01 -28.75 -10.70
C ILE A 148 6.62 -28.19 -9.33
N PHE A 149 7.22 -27.07 -8.92
CA PHE A 149 6.93 -26.45 -7.63
C PHE A 149 5.56 -25.78 -7.54
N HIS A 150 4.88 -25.55 -8.66
CA HIS A 150 3.63 -24.80 -8.68
C HIS A 150 2.49 -25.51 -7.93
N GLU A 151 2.43 -26.85 -7.98
CA GLU A 151 1.44 -27.67 -7.27
C GLU A 151 1.53 -27.52 -5.74
N TYR A 152 2.67 -27.08 -5.20
CA TYR A 152 2.88 -26.90 -3.77
C TYR A 152 2.35 -25.57 -3.24
N PHE A 153 1.81 -24.70 -4.11
CA PHE A 153 1.35 -23.38 -3.71
C PHE A 153 -0.15 -23.20 -3.90
N ASN A 154 -0.82 -22.82 -2.81
CA ASN A 154 -2.21 -22.39 -2.89
C ASN A 154 -2.32 -20.91 -3.29
N GLU A 155 -2.84 -20.69 -4.48
CA GLU A 155 -2.92 -19.39 -5.16
C GLU A 155 -3.87 -18.39 -4.49
N ILE A 156 -4.88 -18.89 -3.78
CA ILE A 156 -5.91 -18.08 -3.14
C ILE A 156 -5.28 -17.04 -2.21
N TYR A 157 -4.18 -17.42 -1.54
CA TYR A 157 -3.47 -16.54 -0.59
C TYR A 157 -2.60 -15.46 -1.25
N ILE A 158 -2.27 -15.60 -2.55
CA ILE A 158 -1.41 -14.66 -3.27
C ILE A 158 -2.14 -13.88 -4.36
N GLN A 159 -3.41 -14.18 -4.64
CA GLN A 159 -4.17 -13.58 -5.73
C GLN A 159 -4.21 -12.04 -5.67
N GLY A 160 -4.22 -11.45 -4.46
CA GLY A 160 -4.22 -10.00 -4.26
C GLY A 160 -2.84 -9.32 -4.36
N TRP A 161 -1.74 -10.08 -4.43
CA TRP A 161 -0.39 -9.53 -4.32
C TRP A 161 -0.03 -8.60 -5.48
N TYR A 162 -0.54 -8.82 -6.69
CA TYR A 162 -0.22 -7.95 -7.83
C TYR A 162 -0.61 -6.47 -7.59
N LEU A 163 -1.67 -6.23 -6.82
CA LEU A 163 -2.08 -4.86 -6.45
C LEU A 163 -1.15 -4.28 -5.39
N VAL A 164 -0.90 -5.05 -4.32
CA VAL A 164 -0.06 -4.62 -3.18
C VAL A 164 1.39 -4.40 -3.62
N LEU A 165 1.97 -5.34 -4.37
CA LEU A 165 3.30 -5.21 -4.95
C LEU A 165 3.39 -4.04 -5.93
N GLY A 166 2.37 -3.84 -6.76
CA GLY A 166 2.28 -2.68 -7.64
C GLY A 166 2.39 -1.38 -6.83
N GLN A 167 1.63 -1.26 -5.74
CA GLN A 167 1.68 -0.09 -4.84
C GLN A 167 3.05 0.06 -4.17
N PHE A 168 3.63 -1.02 -3.65
CA PHE A 168 4.95 -1.01 -3.02
C PHE A 168 6.05 -0.62 -4.00
N LEU A 169 5.98 -1.04 -5.25
CA LEU A 169 6.94 -0.64 -6.28
C LEU A 169 6.85 0.86 -6.60
N ILE A 170 5.67 1.46 -6.58
CA ILE A 170 5.51 2.92 -6.76
C ILE A 170 6.13 3.68 -5.58
N VAL A 171 5.85 3.23 -4.34
CA VAL A 171 6.52 3.76 -3.14
C VAL A 171 8.03 3.62 -3.27
N ASN A 172 8.49 2.46 -3.73
CA ASN A 172 9.90 2.17 -3.93
C ASN A 172 10.53 3.10 -4.98
N MET A 173 9.81 3.45 -6.05
CA MET A 173 10.28 4.44 -7.05
C MET A 173 10.57 5.80 -6.40
N LEU A 174 9.67 6.30 -5.55
CA LEU A 174 9.85 7.57 -4.83
C LEU A 174 11.00 7.50 -3.81
N LEU A 175 11.12 6.39 -3.07
CA LEU A 175 12.17 6.20 -2.08
C LEU A 175 13.57 5.96 -2.70
N ILE A 176 13.65 5.30 -3.85
CA ILE A 176 14.91 5.11 -4.58
C ILE A 176 15.36 6.45 -5.16
N PHE A 177 14.43 7.25 -5.69
CA PHE A 177 14.72 8.56 -6.25
C PHE A 177 15.44 9.50 -5.27
N SER A 178 15.13 9.43 -3.97
CA SER A 178 15.78 10.24 -2.93
C SER A 178 17.19 9.81 -2.58
N PHE A 179 17.49 8.50 -2.55
CA PHE A 179 18.67 7.99 -1.83
C PHE A 179 19.62 7.14 -2.66
N SER A 180 19.25 6.78 -3.89
CA SER A 180 20.14 5.99 -4.74
C SER A 180 21.21 6.87 -5.42
N GLU A 181 22.36 6.26 -5.69
CA GLU A 181 23.39 6.93 -6.47
C GLU A 181 22.82 7.39 -7.82
N LYS A 182 23.14 8.61 -8.25
CA LYS A 182 22.66 9.21 -9.51
C LYS A 182 22.76 8.26 -10.72
N LYS A 183 23.77 7.37 -10.72
CA LYS A 183 24.03 6.36 -11.76
C LYS A 183 23.14 5.11 -11.72
N LYS A 184 22.33 4.87 -10.69
CA LYS A 184 21.47 3.67 -10.58
C LYS A 184 19.98 4.00 -10.51
N ILE A 185 19.64 5.26 -10.28
CA ILE A 185 18.26 5.72 -10.08
C ILE A 185 17.37 5.33 -11.27
N ILE A 186 17.76 5.74 -12.48
CA ILE A 186 16.99 5.48 -13.70
C ILE A 186 16.74 3.99 -13.91
N TYR A 187 17.79 3.19 -13.76
CA TYR A 187 17.71 1.75 -13.99
C TYR A 187 16.69 1.10 -13.05
N ASN A 188 16.75 1.44 -11.77
CA ASN A 188 15.81 0.94 -10.78
C ASN A 188 14.38 1.45 -11.01
N LEU A 189 14.21 2.72 -11.41
CA LEU A 189 12.89 3.29 -11.75
C LEU A 189 12.26 2.53 -12.91
N LEU A 190 13.01 2.27 -13.97
CA LEU A 190 12.52 1.56 -15.15
C LEU A 190 12.27 0.07 -14.88
N ILE A 191 13.09 -0.59 -14.05
CA ILE A 191 12.79 -1.95 -13.58
C ILE A 191 11.49 -1.97 -12.81
N SER A 192 11.32 -1.06 -11.84
CA SER A 192 10.08 -0.98 -11.07
C SER A 192 8.87 -0.76 -11.97
N LEU A 193 8.97 0.15 -12.95
CA LEU A 193 7.91 0.40 -13.93
C LEU A 193 7.61 -0.85 -14.76
N ASN A 194 8.64 -1.55 -15.26
CA ASN A 194 8.47 -2.77 -16.03
C ASN A 194 7.78 -3.87 -15.21
N ILE A 195 8.18 -4.08 -13.95
CA ILE A 195 7.53 -5.04 -13.05
C ILE A 195 6.08 -4.63 -12.79
N ILE A 196 5.79 -3.35 -12.54
CA ILE A 196 4.40 -2.86 -12.35
C ILE A 196 3.54 -3.18 -13.57
N CYS A 197 4.06 -2.95 -14.78
CA CYS A 197 3.37 -3.31 -16.01
C CYS A 197 3.08 -4.81 -16.06
N LEU A 198 4.08 -5.67 -15.77
CA LEU A 198 3.93 -7.13 -15.78
C LEU A 198 2.98 -7.68 -14.71
N LEU A 199 2.87 -7.01 -13.55
CA LEU A 199 1.88 -7.35 -12.53
C LEU A 199 0.44 -7.09 -13.02
N GLY A 200 0.25 -6.22 -14.02
CA GLY A 200 -1.05 -5.98 -14.66
C GLY A 200 -2.08 -5.33 -13.73
N GLY A 201 -1.65 -4.57 -12.72
CA GLY A 201 -2.55 -3.80 -11.85
C GLY A 201 -2.96 -2.49 -12.53
N ARG A 202 -4.23 -2.36 -12.95
CA ARG A 202 -4.74 -1.18 -13.67
C ARG A 202 -4.38 0.15 -12.99
N PHE A 203 -4.77 0.29 -11.72
CA PHE A 203 -4.53 1.52 -10.96
C PHE A 203 -3.04 1.73 -10.61
N PRO A 204 -2.30 0.71 -10.15
CA PRO A 204 -0.84 0.81 -10.01
C PRO A 204 -0.13 1.31 -11.28
N ILE A 205 -0.51 0.85 -12.47
CA ILE A 205 0.10 1.31 -13.72
C ILE A 205 -0.12 2.82 -13.92
N VAL A 206 -1.36 3.29 -13.81
CA VAL A 206 -1.69 4.72 -13.96
C VAL A 206 -0.93 5.57 -12.94
N LEU A 207 -0.89 5.12 -11.69
CA LEU A 207 -0.22 5.84 -10.61
C LEU A 207 1.30 5.84 -10.78
N ALA A 208 1.89 4.75 -11.28
CA ALA A 208 3.32 4.68 -11.61
C ALA A 208 3.72 5.65 -12.73
N LEU A 209 2.90 5.75 -13.78
CA LEU A 209 3.10 6.71 -14.86
C LEU A 209 3.03 8.16 -14.35
N LEU A 210 2.04 8.46 -13.49
CA LEU A 210 1.91 9.77 -12.85
C LEU A 210 3.13 10.09 -11.97
N VAL A 211 3.60 9.15 -11.15
CA VAL A 211 4.83 9.32 -10.35
C VAL A 211 6.06 9.54 -11.24
N PHE A 212 6.20 8.76 -12.31
CA PHE A 212 7.30 8.92 -13.26
C PHE A 212 7.28 10.29 -13.94
N PHE A 213 6.08 10.78 -14.31
CA PHE A 213 5.88 12.11 -14.86
C PHE A 213 6.26 13.22 -13.87
N ILE A 214 5.83 13.13 -12.61
CA ILE A 214 6.20 14.08 -11.55
C ILE A 214 7.72 14.11 -11.33
N ILE A 215 8.35 12.94 -11.26
CA ILE A 215 9.82 12.84 -11.13
C ILE A 215 10.51 13.51 -12.33
N SER A 216 9.99 13.31 -13.54
CA SER A 216 10.52 13.91 -14.76
C SER A 216 10.42 15.44 -14.75
N ILE A 217 9.26 15.99 -14.36
CA ILE A 217 9.08 17.44 -14.17
C ILE A 217 10.07 17.98 -13.14
N TYR A 218 10.20 17.31 -12.00
CA TYR A 218 11.12 17.71 -10.94
C TYR A 218 12.57 17.78 -11.42
N LEU A 219 13.02 16.77 -12.18
CA LEU A 219 14.36 16.75 -12.78
C LEU A 219 14.60 17.90 -13.77
N ILE A 220 13.58 18.24 -14.56
CA ILE A 220 13.62 19.36 -15.51
C ILE A 220 13.69 20.69 -14.76
N GLN A 221 12.79 20.93 -13.80
CA GLN A 221 12.73 22.18 -13.03
C GLN A 221 14.01 22.45 -12.24
N LYS A 222 14.63 21.41 -11.67
CA LYS A 222 15.90 21.53 -10.94
C LYS A 222 17.14 21.52 -11.83
N LYS A 223 16.97 21.51 -13.16
CA LYS A 223 18.06 21.43 -14.16
C LYS A 223 19.03 20.26 -13.87
N TYR A 224 18.53 19.17 -13.31
CA TYR A 224 19.30 17.95 -13.04
C TYR A 224 19.38 17.01 -14.26
N LEU A 225 18.65 17.34 -15.34
CA LEU A 225 18.70 16.61 -16.60
C LEU A 225 20.05 16.84 -17.28
N THR A 226 20.95 15.86 -17.18
CA THR A 226 22.26 15.87 -17.85
C THR A 226 22.27 14.94 -19.05
N LYS A 227 23.11 15.20 -20.06
CA LYS A 227 23.31 14.31 -21.23
C LYS A 227 23.64 12.86 -20.79
N LYS A 228 24.39 12.71 -19.70
CA LYS A 228 24.72 11.41 -19.10
C LYS A 228 23.49 10.67 -18.58
N LEU A 229 22.59 11.38 -17.91
CA LEU A 229 21.34 10.85 -17.35
C LEU A 229 20.38 10.43 -18.48
N LEU A 230 20.25 11.24 -19.54
CA LEU A 230 19.49 10.88 -20.74
C LEU A 230 20.07 9.65 -21.46
N MET A 231 21.39 9.61 -21.69
CA MET A 231 22.04 8.46 -22.31
C MET A 231 21.85 7.18 -21.48
N GLN A 232 21.88 7.31 -20.15
CA GLN A 232 21.58 6.19 -19.27
C GLN A 232 20.13 5.72 -19.42
N PHE A 233 19.15 6.65 -19.47
CA PHE A 233 17.74 6.34 -19.70
C PHE A 233 17.54 5.50 -20.96
N PHE A 234 18.06 5.96 -22.10
CA PHE A 234 17.95 5.22 -23.35
C PHE A 234 18.66 3.86 -23.28
N LYS A 235 19.86 3.76 -22.69
CA LYS A 235 20.54 2.47 -22.50
C LYS A 235 19.75 1.48 -21.65
N SER A 236 19.16 1.93 -20.54
CA SER A 236 18.33 1.06 -19.70
C SER A 236 17.03 0.67 -20.39
N LEU A 237 16.42 1.59 -21.14
CA LEU A 237 15.20 1.33 -21.89
C LEU A 237 15.43 0.29 -22.99
N THR A 238 16.53 0.39 -23.75
CA THR A 238 16.88 -0.59 -24.78
C THR A 238 17.13 -1.97 -24.18
N ILE A 239 17.85 -2.07 -23.05
CA ILE A 239 18.07 -3.33 -22.33
C ILE A 239 16.73 -3.95 -21.91
N ILE A 240 15.82 -3.16 -21.33
CA ILE A 240 14.51 -3.67 -20.89
C ILE A 240 13.67 -4.14 -22.07
N ILE A 241 13.65 -3.38 -23.18
CA ILE A 241 12.93 -3.77 -24.41
C ILE A 241 13.49 -5.08 -24.97
N LEU A 242 14.82 -5.23 -25.02
CA LEU A 242 15.47 -6.46 -25.50
C LEU A 242 15.17 -7.66 -24.60
N ILE A 243 15.22 -7.49 -23.27
CA ILE A 243 14.84 -8.56 -22.34
C ILE A 243 13.38 -8.96 -22.55
N ASN A 244 12.47 -7.98 -22.65
CA ASN A 244 11.05 -8.23 -22.87
C ASN A 244 10.79 -8.92 -24.22
N SER A 245 11.49 -8.53 -25.29
CA SER A 245 11.31 -9.13 -26.62
C SER A 245 11.80 -10.57 -26.65
N VAL A 246 12.98 -10.85 -26.07
CA VAL A 246 13.52 -12.21 -25.94
C VAL A 246 12.58 -13.09 -25.11
N LEU A 247 12.08 -12.59 -23.97
CA LEU A 247 11.13 -13.33 -23.13
C LEU A 247 9.78 -13.56 -23.84
N ASN A 248 9.30 -12.58 -24.61
CA ASN A 248 8.06 -12.71 -25.39
C ASN A 248 8.16 -13.74 -26.51
N LEU A 249 9.33 -13.89 -27.13
CA LEU A 249 9.59 -14.91 -28.15
C LEU A 249 9.81 -16.29 -27.53
N SER A 250 10.48 -16.36 -26.38
CA SER A 250 10.87 -17.64 -25.75
C SER A 250 9.78 -18.27 -24.87
N SER A 251 8.85 -17.49 -24.31
CA SER A 251 7.85 -18.00 -23.36
C SER A 251 6.43 -17.58 -23.73
N LYS A 252 5.58 -18.58 -24.04
CA LYS A 252 4.13 -18.37 -24.24
C LYS A 252 3.47 -17.73 -23.01
N THR A 253 3.94 -18.09 -21.82
CA THR A 253 3.42 -17.58 -20.55
C THR A 253 3.82 -16.13 -20.31
N TYR A 254 5.03 -15.74 -20.71
CA TYR A 254 5.42 -14.33 -20.68
C TYR A 254 4.59 -13.49 -21.66
N ARG A 255 4.34 -14.03 -22.86
CA ARG A 255 3.46 -13.40 -23.85
C ARG A 255 2.05 -13.20 -23.31
N SER A 256 1.47 -14.17 -22.59
CA SER A 256 0.14 -14.02 -21.99
C SER A 256 0.11 -12.97 -20.87
N LEU A 257 1.17 -12.83 -20.07
CA LEU A 257 1.30 -11.75 -19.08
C LEU A 257 1.30 -10.37 -19.74
N LEU A 258 2.07 -10.19 -20.83
CA LEU A 258 2.08 -8.94 -21.57
C LEU A 258 0.71 -8.63 -22.18
N LEU A 259 0.09 -9.59 -22.86
CA LEU A 259 -1.24 -9.43 -23.45
C LEU A 259 -2.28 -9.10 -22.39
N ARG A 260 -2.25 -9.76 -21.23
CA ARG A 260 -3.12 -9.44 -20.09
C ARG A 260 -2.93 -8.01 -19.61
N SER A 261 -1.70 -7.53 -19.58
CA SER A 261 -1.39 -6.17 -19.13
C SER A 261 -1.91 -5.12 -20.12
N VAL A 262 -1.75 -5.38 -21.43
CA VAL A 262 -2.32 -4.56 -22.51
C VAL A 262 -3.85 -4.58 -22.45
N TYR A 263 -4.47 -5.76 -22.42
CA TYR A 263 -5.93 -5.89 -22.32
C TYR A 263 -6.48 -5.19 -21.07
N ARG A 264 -5.82 -5.34 -19.91
CA ARG A 264 -6.26 -4.65 -18.69
C ARG A 264 -6.13 -3.13 -18.79
N PHE A 265 -5.16 -2.63 -19.55
CA PHE A 265 -5.02 -1.21 -19.84
C PHE A 265 -6.10 -0.74 -20.83
N GLU A 266 -6.39 -1.53 -21.86
CA GLU A 266 -7.44 -1.26 -22.85
C GLU A 266 -8.84 -1.17 -22.22
N VAL A 267 -9.15 -2.03 -21.25
CA VAL A 267 -10.43 -1.94 -20.52
C VAL A 267 -10.55 -0.64 -19.71
N LEU A 268 -9.43 0.03 -19.36
CA LEU A 268 -9.53 1.38 -18.79
C LEU A 268 -10.07 2.38 -19.82
N SER A 269 -9.65 2.27 -21.08
CA SER A 269 -10.13 3.12 -22.17
C SER A 269 -11.53 2.76 -22.65
N SER A 270 -11.88 1.47 -22.72
CA SER A 270 -13.22 1.07 -23.21
C SER A 270 -14.34 1.53 -22.26
N SER A 271 -14.08 1.56 -20.95
CA SER A 271 -15.05 2.08 -19.97
C SER A 271 -15.45 3.55 -20.19
N PHE A 272 -14.65 4.33 -20.93
CA PHE A 272 -15.00 5.71 -21.30
C PHE A 272 -15.94 5.77 -22.51
N ASN A 273 -15.91 4.79 -23.41
CA ASN A 273 -16.80 4.74 -24.57
C ASN A 273 -18.17 4.13 -24.23
N ASP A 274 -18.22 3.20 -23.28
CA ASP A 274 -19.47 2.55 -22.84
C ASP A 274 -20.38 3.49 -22.02
N LEU A 275 -19.84 4.59 -21.48
CA LEU A 275 -20.64 5.62 -20.78
C LEU A 275 -21.59 6.39 -21.72
N ASN A 276 -21.37 6.34 -23.03
CA ASN A 276 -22.27 6.92 -24.02
C ASN A 276 -23.35 5.92 -24.54
N PHE A 277 -23.35 4.68 -24.04
CA PHE A 277 -24.24 3.60 -24.50
C PHE A 277 -25.25 3.12 -23.44
N ILE A 278 -25.50 3.92 -22.40
CA ILE A 278 -26.51 3.61 -21.36
C ILE A 278 -27.96 3.86 -21.86
N ASN A 279 -28.15 4.37 -23.09
CA ASN A 279 -29.49 4.68 -23.62
C ASN A 279 -30.16 3.58 -24.45
N ASP A 280 -29.51 2.45 -24.76
CA ASP A 280 -30.13 1.41 -25.60
C ASP A 280 -30.33 0.07 -24.88
N GLN A 281 -31.54 -0.46 -25.03
CA GLN A 281 -32.21 -1.42 -24.16
C GLN A 281 -31.70 -2.88 -24.20
N GLU A 282 -31.75 -3.47 -23.00
CA GLU A 282 -32.27 -4.79 -22.60
C GLU A 282 -31.70 -6.12 -23.13
N ASN A 283 -30.91 -6.20 -24.21
CA ASN A 283 -30.47 -7.53 -24.72
C ASN A 283 -28.96 -7.83 -24.67
N TYR A 284 -28.17 -7.07 -23.90
CA TYR A 284 -26.72 -7.24 -23.78
C TYR A 284 -26.24 -7.63 -22.36
N GLN A 285 -27.11 -8.20 -21.54
CA GLN A 285 -26.81 -8.43 -20.12
C GLN A 285 -25.96 -9.67 -19.84
N GLU A 286 -26.03 -10.76 -20.62
CA GLU A 286 -25.39 -12.02 -20.17
C GLU A 286 -23.86 -12.09 -20.38
N SER A 287 -23.28 -11.38 -21.35
CA SER A 287 -21.83 -11.42 -21.63
C SER A 287 -21.02 -10.29 -20.96
N LEU A 288 -21.65 -9.13 -20.67
CA LEU A 288 -21.02 -8.02 -19.94
C LEU A 288 -21.05 -8.19 -18.42
N ASN A 289 -21.90 -9.08 -17.89
CA ASN A 289 -22.11 -9.32 -16.47
C ASN A 289 -20.91 -9.94 -15.73
N GLN A 290 -19.82 -10.35 -16.40
CA GLN A 290 -18.64 -10.91 -15.71
C GLN A 290 -17.45 -9.94 -15.63
N GLU A 291 -17.23 -9.08 -16.63
CA GLU A 291 -15.98 -8.30 -16.75
C GLU A 291 -16.01 -6.95 -16.02
N ASN A 292 -17.18 -6.33 -15.86
CA ASN A 292 -17.38 -5.08 -15.09
C ASN A 292 -17.77 -5.28 -13.62
N ASN A 293 -17.84 -6.53 -13.16
CA ASN A 293 -18.28 -6.89 -11.81
C ASN A 293 -17.54 -6.16 -10.68
N SER A 294 -16.22 -5.92 -10.82
CA SER A 294 -15.46 -5.26 -9.76
C SER A 294 -15.71 -3.74 -9.65
N PHE A 295 -16.05 -3.08 -10.77
CA PHE A 295 -16.41 -1.66 -10.74
C PHE A 295 -17.85 -1.51 -10.26
N ASN A 296 -18.77 -2.31 -10.82
CA ASN A 296 -20.18 -2.29 -10.45
C ASN A 296 -20.38 -2.60 -8.96
N LYS A 297 -19.69 -3.61 -8.41
CA LYS A 297 -19.73 -3.90 -6.96
C LYS A 297 -19.22 -2.74 -6.10
N ARG A 298 -18.19 -2.01 -6.54
CA ARG A 298 -17.70 -0.83 -5.79
C ARG A 298 -18.70 0.32 -5.84
N LEU A 299 -19.32 0.53 -6.99
CA LEU A 299 -20.39 1.52 -7.13
C LEU A 299 -21.58 1.15 -6.25
N GLU A 300 -21.96 -0.12 -6.23
CA GLU A 300 -22.99 -0.66 -5.35
C GLU A 300 -22.65 -0.44 -3.87
N TYR A 301 -21.44 -0.77 -3.43
CA TYR A 301 -21.00 -0.52 -2.06
C TYR A 301 -21.00 0.97 -1.71
N LEU A 302 -20.63 1.84 -2.65
CA LEU A 302 -20.67 3.28 -2.46
C LEU A 302 -22.11 3.79 -2.33
N LEU A 303 -23.01 3.34 -3.21
CA LEU A 303 -24.42 3.72 -3.17
C LEU A 303 -25.08 3.23 -1.89
N PHE A 304 -24.87 1.97 -1.53
CA PHE A 304 -25.32 1.38 -0.26
C PHE A 304 -24.79 2.17 0.93
N SER A 305 -23.48 2.47 0.97
CA SER A 305 -22.90 3.25 2.07
C SER A 305 -23.58 4.60 2.17
N LYS A 306 -23.76 5.29 1.04
CA LYS A 306 -24.41 6.60 0.99
C LYS A 306 -25.84 6.51 1.53
N THR A 307 -26.68 5.62 0.99
CA THR A 307 -28.08 5.51 1.44
C THR A 307 -28.14 5.24 2.93
N LYS A 308 -27.37 4.25 3.40
CA LYS A 308 -27.38 3.79 4.79
C LYS A 308 -26.87 4.84 5.78
N ILE A 309 -25.81 5.58 5.44
CA ILE A 309 -25.26 6.66 6.30
C ILE A 309 -26.28 7.78 6.48
N PHE A 310 -26.99 8.16 5.40
CA PHE A 310 -27.93 9.27 5.41
C PHE A 310 -29.36 8.90 5.84
N GLU A 311 -29.65 7.63 6.14
CA GLU A 311 -30.94 7.20 6.70
C GLU A 311 -31.26 7.89 8.04
N ASN A 312 -30.27 8.03 8.92
CA ASN A 312 -30.46 8.62 10.25
C ASN A 312 -29.37 9.66 10.60
N LYS A 313 -29.73 10.70 11.36
CA LYS A 313 -28.75 11.70 11.83
C LYS A 313 -27.71 11.10 12.78
N SER A 314 -28.09 10.10 13.58
CA SER A 314 -27.18 9.39 14.49
C SER A 314 -26.12 8.59 13.73
N SER A 315 -26.52 7.86 12.68
CA SER A 315 -25.59 7.09 11.83
C SER A 315 -24.60 8.01 11.10
N LEU A 316 -25.02 9.21 10.69
CA LEU A 316 -24.10 10.18 10.09
C LEU A 316 -23.01 10.62 11.09
N ILE A 317 -23.36 10.85 12.35
CA ILE A 317 -22.42 11.37 13.36
C ILE A 317 -21.53 10.25 13.93
N LEU A 318 -22.11 9.09 14.27
CA LEU A 318 -21.46 7.99 14.98
C LEU A 318 -20.96 6.86 14.06
N GLY A 319 -21.57 6.69 12.90
CA GLY A 319 -21.42 5.50 12.06
C GLY A 319 -22.19 4.30 12.60
N TYR A 320 -21.98 3.14 11.97
CA TYR A 320 -22.57 1.84 12.33
C TYR A 320 -21.65 0.96 13.19
N GLY A 321 -20.53 1.48 13.65
CA GLY A 321 -19.55 0.76 14.46
C GLY A 321 -18.45 0.10 13.62
N LEU A 322 -17.29 -0.14 14.24
CA LEU A 322 -16.12 -0.70 13.55
C LEU A 322 -16.43 -2.11 13.00
N GLY A 323 -16.13 -2.34 11.72
CA GLY A 323 -16.31 -3.65 11.08
C GLY A 323 -17.75 -4.01 10.72
N SER A 324 -18.72 -3.14 10.93
CA SER A 324 -20.14 -3.41 10.65
C SER A 324 -20.48 -3.50 9.17
N PHE A 325 -19.66 -2.95 8.26
CA PHE A 325 -20.02 -2.81 6.84
C PHE A 325 -20.53 -4.09 6.18
N SER A 326 -19.85 -5.21 6.39
CA SER A 326 -20.24 -6.50 5.81
C SER A 326 -21.58 -6.96 6.37
N ASN A 327 -21.74 -6.92 7.69
CA ASN A 327 -22.96 -7.34 8.36
C ASN A 327 -24.17 -6.47 7.95
N GLU A 328 -23.99 -5.15 7.81
CA GLU A 328 -25.04 -4.25 7.35
C GLU A 328 -25.41 -4.45 5.87
N TYR A 329 -24.43 -4.83 5.04
CA TYR A 329 -24.63 -4.95 3.59
C TYR A 329 -25.21 -6.30 3.17
N ASP A 330 -24.67 -7.42 3.66
CA ASP A 330 -25.06 -8.77 3.26
C ASP A 330 -25.30 -9.73 4.43
N GLN A 331 -25.42 -9.21 5.66
CA GLN A 331 -25.62 -10.01 6.89
C GLN A 331 -24.53 -11.05 7.13
N THR A 332 -23.33 -10.83 6.57
CA THR A 332 -22.18 -11.69 6.82
C THR A 332 -21.13 -10.99 7.66
N ASP A 333 -20.69 -11.63 8.73
CA ASP A 333 -19.65 -11.08 9.60
C ASP A 333 -18.23 -11.44 9.08
N ARG A 334 -17.88 -10.88 7.93
CA ARG A 334 -16.61 -11.18 7.22
C ARG A 334 -15.91 -9.92 6.72
N ARG A 335 -14.73 -10.10 6.14
CA ARG A 335 -13.97 -9.03 5.48
C ARG A 335 -14.69 -8.51 4.23
N LEU A 336 -15.47 -7.44 4.39
CA LEU A 336 -15.99 -6.60 3.32
C LEU A 336 -15.89 -5.13 3.75
N TYR A 337 -15.72 -4.23 2.78
CA TYR A 337 -15.61 -2.78 3.02
C TYR A 337 -15.87 -2.03 1.70
N PRO A 338 -16.26 -0.74 1.73
CA PRO A 338 -16.68 0.00 0.54
C PRO A 338 -15.53 0.37 -0.42
N HIS A 339 -14.35 -0.21 -0.24
CA HIS A 339 -13.14 0.01 -1.05
C HIS A 339 -12.71 1.49 -1.21
N ASN A 340 -13.17 2.38 -0.35
CA ASN A 340 -12.71 3.76 -0.24
C ASN A 340 -12.56 4.11 1.23
N ILE A 341 -11.34 4.48 1.64
CA ILE A 341 -11.02 4.75 3.05
C ILE A 341 -11.89 5.82 3.70
N ILE A 342 -12.27 6.87 2.96
CA ILE A 342 -13.11 7.95 3.49
C ILE A 342 -14.51 7.40 3.76
N ILE A 343 -15.07 6.68 2.80
CA ILE A 343 -16.41 6.10 2.91
C ILE A 343 -16.43 5.06 4.03
N GLU A 344 -15.40 4.23 4.15
CA GLU A 344 -15.26 3.25 5.22
C GLU A 344 -15.23 3.92 6.60
N ILE A 345 -14.44 4.99 6.77
CA ILE A 345 -14.38 5.74 8.03
C ILE A 345 -15.73 6.37 8.35
N VAL A 346 -16.40 7.02 7.38
CA VAL A 346 -17.70 7.63 7.63
C VAL A 346 -18.76 6.57 7.93
N PHE A 347 -18.77 5.45 7.21
CA PHE A 347 -19.72 4.38 7.45
C PHE A 347 -19.57 3.78 8.84
N GLU A 348 -18.35 3.44 9.25
CA GLU A 348 -18.11 2.70 10.49
C GLU A 348 -17.93 3.60 11.72
N LEU A 349 -17.35 4.78 11.55
CA LEU A 349 -16.97 5.67 12.66
C LEU A 349 -17.64 7.05 12.58
N GLY A 350 -18.46 7.30 11.55
CA GLY A 350 -19.21 8.55 11.37
C GLY A 350 -18.33 9.76 11.07
N LEU A 351 -18.96 10.93 11.10
CA LEU A 351 -18.28 12.21 10.95
C LEU A 351 -17.23 12.45 12.04
N ILE A 352 -17.44 11.93 13.27
CA ILE A 352 -16.46 12.04 14.35
C ILE A 352 -15.16 11.33 13.96
N GLY A 353 -15.25 10.08 13.49
CA GLY A 353 -14.10 9.33 13.01
C GLY A 353 -13.38 10.03 11.86
N LEU A 354 -14.15 10.59 10.90
CA LEU A 354 -13.57 11.33 9.78
C LEU A 354 -12.83 12.59 10.24
N LEU A 355 -13.41 13.38 11.13
CA LEU A 355 -12.78 14.59 11.65
C LEU A 355 -11.50 14.28 12.42
N LEU A 356 -11.48 13.21 13.21
CA LEU A 356 -10.28 12.75 13.92
C LEU A 356 -9.19 12.28 12.95
N ALA A 357 -9.55 11.52 11.91
CA ALA A 357 -8.62 11.08 10.87
C ALA A 357 -8.03 12.28 10.09
N LEU A 358 -8.86 13.26 9.73
CA LEU A 358 -8.43 14.50 9.10
C LEU A 358 -7.54 15.34 10.04
N ALA A 359 -7.92 15.47 11.31
CA ALA A 359 -7.12 16.17 12.31
C ALA A 359 -5.74 15.54 12.48
N PHE A 360 -5.64 14.20 12.49
CA PHE A 360 -4.37 13.48 12.49
C PHE A 360 -3.51 13.77 11.25
N LEU A 361 -4.10 13.78 10.05
CA LEU A 361 -3.37 14.10 8.82
C LEU A 361 -2.89 15.57 8.84
N ILE A 362 -3.77 16.50 9.19
CA ILE A 362 -3.47 17.94 9.22
C ILE A 362 -2.46 18.29 10.31
N SER A 363 -2.51 17.62 11.47
CA SER A 363 -1.60 17.90 12.57
C SER A 363 -0.15 17.55 12.25
N ASN A 364 0.09 16.69 11.26
CA ASN A 364 1.41 16.38 10.73
C ASN A 364 1.96 17.51 9.83
N SER A 365 1.61 18.76 10.13
CA SER A 365 1.86 19.90 9.25
C SER A 365 3.33 20.29 9.13
N SER A 366 4.14 19.94 10.12
CA SER A 366 5.60 20.05 10.05
C SER A 366 6.16 19.29 8.85
N SER A 367 5.57 18.13 8.49
CA SER A 367 5.96 17.33 7.34
C SER A 367 5.60 17.94 5.99
N TYR A 368 4.68 18.92 5.92
CA TYR A 368 4.21 19.52 4.65
C TYR A 368 5.09 20.67 4.16
N LYS A 369 5.92 21.28 5.03
CA LYS A 369 6.95 22.23 4.58
C LYS A 369 7.83 21.49 3.57
N GLY A 370 8.24 22.08 2.44
CA GLY A 370 9.06 21.36 1.45
C GLY A 370 8.43 20.08 0.89
N PHE A 371 7.11 20.07 0.68
CA PHE A 371 6.34 18.94 0.14
C PHE A 371 7.04 18.14 -0.97
N PHE A 372 7.54 18.84 -2.00
CA PHE A 372 8.22 18.22 -3.15
C PHE A 372 9.59 17.62 -2.83
N THR A 373 10.21 17.98 -1.71
CA THR A 373 11.47 17.40 -1.25
C THR A 373 11.25 16.25 -0.27
N ASN A 374 10.08 16.14 0.36
CA ASN A 374 9.76 15.05 1.29
C ASN A 374 9.18 13.83 0.57
N LEU A 375 10.08 13.02 0.01
CA LEU A 375 9.70 11.84 -0.76
C LEU A 375 9.02 10.75 0.07
N ALA A 376 9.25 10.70 1.39
CA ALA A 376 8.50 9.81 2.29
C ALA A 376 7.04 10.26 2.42
N LEU A 377 6.79 11.57 2.51
CA LEU A 377 5.43 12.13 2.49
C LEU A 377 4.75 11.90 1.15
N LEU A 378 5.43 12.15 0.03
CA LEU A 378 4.90 11.86 -1.31
C LEU A 378 4.52 10.38 -1.46
N ALA A 379 5.34 9.48 -0.92
CA ALA A 379 5.04 8.05 -0.90
C ALA A 379 3.82 7.73 -0.01
N ALA A 380 3.69 8.36 1.16
CA ALA A 380 2.51 8.21 2.01
C ALA A 380 1.23 8.71 1.31
N LEU A 381 1.28 9.84 0.63
CA LEU A 381 0.16 10.38 -0.13
C LEU A 381 -0.22 9.53 -1.34
N THR A 382 0.77 8.94 -2.00
CA THR A 382 0.55 7.96 -3.06
C THR A 382 -0.24 6.75 -2.53
N LEU A 383 0.09 6.26 -1.34
CA LEU A 383 -0.67 5.20 -0.68
C LEU A 383 -2.06 5.67 -0.23
N LEU A 384 -2.21 6.93 0.19
CA LEU A 384 -3.50 7.50 0.59
C LEU A 384 -4.45 7.57 -0.62
N ILE A 385 -3.99 8.11 -1.75
CA ILE A 385 -4.73 8.14 -3.02
C ILE A 385 -5.14 6.72 -3.43
N ASN A 386 -4.25 5.75 -3.28
CA ASN A 386 -4.56 4.36 -3.56
C ASN A 386 -5.59 3.74 -2.59
N SER A 387 -5.54 4.12 -1.31
CA SER A 387 -6.51 3.65 -0.32
C SER A 387 -7.93 4.15 -0.56
N MET A 388 -8.09 5.23 -1.34
CA MET A 388 -9.41 5.69 -1.80
C MET A 388 -10.04 4.76 -2.85
N LYS A 389 -9.28 3.80 -3.42
CA LYS A 389 -9.78 2.91 -4.48
C LYS A 389 -9.86 1.43 -4.09
N SER A 390 -8.93 0.93 -3.28
CA SER A 390 -8.80 -0.54 -3.12
C SER A 390 -8.15 -1.01 -1.81
N SER A 391 -8.21 -0.24 -0.73
CA SER A 391 -7.64 -0.67 0.56
C SER A 391 -8.62 -0.42 1.69
N SER A 392 -8.53 -1.24 2.74
CA SER A 392 -9.23 -1.02 4.00
C SER A 392 -8.35 -0.26 4.98
N ILE A 393 -8.95 0.40 5.95
CA ILE A 393 -8.23 1.11 7.01
C ILE A 393 -7.16 0.26 7.70
N VAL A 394 -7.39 -1.04 7.85
CA VAL A 394 -6.46 -1.96 8.52
C VAL A 394 -5.22 -2.31 7.71
N ASP A 395 -5.21 -2.04 6.40
CA ASP A 395 -4.12 -2.39 5.50
C ASP A 395 -3.09 -1.24 5.35
N LEU A 396 -3.24 -0.14 6.10
CA LEU A 396 -2.51 1.11 5.91
C LEU A 396 -1.18 1.21 6.67
N ARG A 397 -0.64 0.12 7.21
CA ARG A 397 0.58 0.14 8.05
C ARG A 397 1.75 0.88 7.42
N LEU A 398 2.01 0.64 6.14
CA LEU A 398 3.10 1.31 5.42
C LEU A 398 2.84 2.83 5.30
N LEU A 399 1.59 3.25 5.09
CA LEU A 399 1.21 4.66 5.06
C LEU A 399 1.47 5.32 6.42
N PHE A 400 1.05 4.69 7.51
CA PHE A 400 1.29 5.20 8.87
C PHE A 400 2.79 5.28 9.19
N ALA A 401 3.58 4.26 8.85
CA ALA A 401 5.03 4.33 9.01
C ALA A 401 5.67 5.44 8.18
N LEU A 402 5.26 5.63 6.92
CA LEU A 402 5.80 6.68 6.06
C LEU A 402 5.43 8.09 6.53
N LEU A 403 4.22 8.29 7.08
CA LEU A 403 3.83 9.55 7.73
C LEU A 403 4.66 9.85 8.98
N ALA A 404 5.06 8.83 9.74
CA ALA A 404 5.96 9.02 10.87
C ALA A 404 7.41 9.27 10.39
N ILE A 405 7.85 8.57 9.35
CA ILE A 405 9.19 8.73 8.75
C ILE A 405 9.34 10.13 8.11
N SER A 406 8.29 10.67 7.51
CA SER A 406 8.31 12.00 6.87
C SER A 406 8.65 13.13 7.85
N ILE A 407 8.29 12.95 9.13
CA ILE A 407 8.65 13.87 10.22
C ILE A 407 10.16 13.88 10.46
N PHE A 408 10.82 12.71 10.41
CA PHE A 408 12.27 12.60 10.60
C PHE A 408 13.06 13.32 9.50
N HIS A 409 12.54 13.33 8.28
CA HIS A 409 13.23 13.91 7.13
C HIS A 409 13.40 15.43 7.29
N PHE A 410 12.45 16.12 7.91
CA PHE A 410 12.51 17.58 8.09
C PHE A 410 13.34 18.05 9.27
N ASN A 411 13.28 17.36 10.41
CA ASN A 411 14.01 17.80 11.60
C ASN A 411 15.53 17.72 11.44
N LYS A 412 16.04 17.01 10.41
CA LYS A 412 17.48 16.95 10.12
C LYS A 412 17.95 18.07 9.18
N LEU A 413 17.08 18.58 8.31
CA LEU A 413 17.38 19.71 7.42
C LEU A 413 17.38 21.05 8.18
N THR A 414 16.53 21.19 9.21
CA THR A 414 16.47 22.39 10.06
C THR A 414 17.61 22.50 11.08
N LEU A 415 18.41 21.44 11.27
CA LEU A 415 19.59 21.43 12.14
C LEU A 415 20.91 21.63 11.37
N GLN A 416 20.85 21.76 10.04
CA GLN A 416 22.01 21.98 9.17
C GLN A 416 22.05 23.38 8.53
N ASN A 417 21.05 24.22 8.83
CA ASN A 417 21.06 25.66 8.64
C ASN A 417 21.07 26.32 10.01
#